data_AF-A0A8T2WLW5-F1
#
_entry.id   AF-A0A8T2WLW5-F1
#
_cell.length_a   1.000
_cell.length_b   1.000
_cell.length_c   1.000
_cell.angle_alpha   90.00
_cell.angle_beta   90.00
_cell.angle_gamma   90.00
#
_symmetry.space_group_name_H-M   'P 1'
#
loop_
_entity.id
_entity.type
_entity.pdbx_description
1 polymer ?
#
loop_
_entity_poly.entity_id
_entity_poly.type
_entity_poly.pdbx_seq_one_letter_code
_entity_poly.pdbx_strand_id
1 'polypeptide(L)'
;MSNCRCNSVHLFVLTILLLNSGQTLCHTKGLRTRNPRVVQPMMNASRVQFSEQQFMKWVTFVGSLKHSVFKAAKNKIFPSYTLIVAKNPSAGDFTTIQEAIDSLPFINLVRVIIKIRAGVYKEKVNIPPLKSFITMEGAGADNTIVQWGDTAQTPGARGQPMGTYSSATFAVNSPFFVAKNITFKNTAPLPAPGAMGKQAVALRISADTAAFLGCKFLGAQDTLYDHVGRHYYKDCYIEGSVDFIFGNGLSLFEGCHVHAIAQFTGALTAQGRSSLLEDTGFSFVNCKVTGSGALYLGRAWGPFSRVVFAYTYMDNIIIPKGWYNWGDPNREL
;
A
#
# COMPACT_ATOMS: atom_id res chain seq x y z
N MET A 1 19.60 -14.35 72.57
CA MET A 1 20.60 -13.60 71.80
C MET A 1 20.28 -13.78 70.32
N SER A 2 19.25 -13.10 69.81
CA SER A 2 19.34 -11.81 69.10
C SER A 2 20.18 -11.89 67.81
N ASN A 3 19.49 -12.00 66.67
CA ASN A 3 19.67 -10.96 65.65
C ASN A 3 18.39 -10.72 64.83
N CYS A 4 18.07 -9.43 64.78
CA CYS A 4 16.89 -8.78 64.22
C CYS A 4 16.64 -9.11 62.75
N ARG A 5 15.39 -9.42 62.42
CA ARG A 5 14.82 -9.15 61.10
C ARG A 5 14.39 -7.68 61.08
N CYS A 6 15.13 -6.85 60.36
CA CYS A 6 14.69 -5.50 60.04
C CYS A 6 13.86 -5.56 58.75
N ASN A 7 12.56 -5.33 58.86
CA ASN A 7 11.70 -5.03 57.72
C ASN A 7 12.14 -3.68 57.15
N SER A 8 12.86 -3.69 56.02
CA SER A 8 12.99 -2.50 55.19
C SER A 8 12.00 -2.61 54.04
N VAL A 9 10.90 -1.87 54.17
CA VAL A 9 9.96 -1.62 53.08
C VAL A 9 10.70 -0.75 52.07
N HIS A 10 11.20 -1.34 50.99
CA HIS A 10 11.68 -0.57 49.86
C HIS A 10 10.49 0.03 49.13
N LEU A 11 10.18 1.26 49.52
CA LEU A 11 9.30 2.20 48.85
C LEU A 11 9.83 2.42 47.42
N PHE A 12 9.24 1.75 46.44
CA PHE A 12 9.47 2.08 45.03
C PHE A 12 8.87 3.46 44.77
N VAL A 13 9.71 4.49 44.79
CA VAL A 13 9.36 5.83 44.32
C VAL A 13 9.22 5.76 42.81
N LEU A 14 7.98 5.64 42.34
CA LEU A 14 7.62 5.77 40.93
C LEU A 14 7.84 7.24 40.53
N THR A 15 8.98 7.58 39.96
CA THR A 15 9.20 8.90 39.37
C THR A 15 8.39 8.97 38.08
N ILE A 16 7.16 9.48 38.17
CA ILE A 16 6.34 9.84 37.02
C ILE A 16 7.03 11.04 36.36
N LEU A 17 7.77 10.78 35.29
CA LEU A 17 8.13 11.83 34.33
C LEU A 17 6.84 12.31 33.68
N LEU A 18 6.26 13.36 34.26
CA LEU A 18 5.30 14.23 33.60
C LEU A 18 6.01 14.83 32.38
N LEU A 19 5.90 14.13 31.25
CA LEU A 19 6.10 14.74 29.95
C LEU A 19 5.07 15.85 29.86
N ASN A 20 5.56 17.08 29.95
CA ASN A 20 4.85 18.28 29.50
C ASN A 20 4.28 17.97 28.12
N SER A 21 2.99 17.64 28.08
CA SER A 21 2.21 17.75 26.87
C SER A 21 2.09 19.25 26.62
N GLY A 22 3.08 19.79 25.90
CA GLY A 22 2.87 21.03 25.19
C GLY A 22 1.66 20.76 24.30
N GLN A 23 0.49 21.21 24.75
CA GLN A 23 -0.67 21.34 23.91
C GLN A 23 -0.23 22.27 22.78
N THR A 24 0.13 21.70 21.64
CA THR A 24 0.03 22.43 20.39
C THR A 24 -1.46 22.67 20.20
N LEU A 25 -1.94 23.75 20.79
CA LEU A 25 -3.25 24.29 20.52
C LEU A 25 -3.22 24.65 19.04
N CYS A 26 -3.71 23.74 18.20
CA CYS A 26 -4.15 24.12 16.87
C CYS A 26 -5.30 25.09 17.06
N HIS A 27 -4.95 26.38 17.19
CA HIS A 27 -5.90 27.46 17.07
C HIS A 27 -6.43 27.43 15.64
N THR A 28 -7.53 26.71 15.41
CA THR A 28 -8.48 27.10 14.39
C THR A 28 -9.05 28.43 14.84
N LYS A 29 -8.35 29.52 14.52
CA LYS A 29 -8.95 30.86 14.61
C LYS A 29 -10.21 30.81 13.77
N GLY A 30 -11.36 30.87 14.45
CA GLY A 30 -12.67 30.91 13.83
C GLY A 30 -12.68 31.94 12.71
N LEU A 31 -13.36 31.59 11.63
CA LEU A 31 -13.59 32.43 10.47
C LEU A 31 -14.17 33.78 10.92
N ARG A 32 -13.33 34.81 10.96
CA ARG A 32 -13.77 36.20 11.10
C ARG A 32 -13.88 36.76 9.69
N THR A 33 -15.10 36.80 9.16
CA THR A 33 -15.39 37.44 7.87
C THR A 33 -15.17 38.94 8.00
N ARG A 34 -14.04 39.42 7.48
CA ARG A 34 -13.84 40.85 7.21
C ARG A 34 -14.70 41.19 6.00
N ASN A 35 -15.66 42.10 6.17
CA ASN A 35 -16.50 42.62 5.09
C ASN A 35 -15.75 43.71 4.34
N PRO A 36 -15.37 43.53 3.06
CA PRO A 36 -15.36 44.63 2.11
C PRO A 36 -16.68 44.60 1.36
N ARG A 37 -17.43 45.70 1.41
CA ARG A 37 -18.56 45.94 0.52
C ARG A 37 -18.04 45.89 -0.92
N VAL A 38 -18.21 44.76 -1.58
CA VAL A 38 -18.13 44.65 -3.03
C VAL A 38 -19.51 44.23 -3.48
N VAL A 39 -20.23 45.16 -4.10
CA VAL A 39 -21.46 44.87 -4.83
C VAL A 39 -21.03 44.05 -6.05
N GLN A 40 -21.25 42.73 -6.02
CA GLN A 40 -21.17 41.90 -7.22
C GLN A 40 -22.58 41.74 -7.82
N PRO A 41 -22.73 41.86 -9.14
CA PRO A 41 -24.02 41.60 -9.78
C PRO A 41 -24.38 40.12 -9.57
N MET A 42 -25.62 39.85 -9.15
CA MET A 42 -26.18 38.49 -9.16
C MET A 42 -26.20 37.98 -10.62
N MET A 43 -25.17 37.24 -11.01
CA MET A 43 -25.28 36.32 -12.14
C MET A 43 -26.01 35.08 -11.63
N ASN A 44 -27.10 34.70 -12.31
CA ASN A 44 -27.76 33.42 -12.12
C ASN A 44 -26.83 32.30 -12.60
N ALA A 45 -25.83 31.94 -11.79
CA ALA A 45 -24.97 30.82 -12.04
C ALA A 45 -25.78 29.52 -11.88
N SER A 46 -25.62 28.59 -12.82
CA SER A 46 -26.20 27.26 -12.65
C SER A 46 -25.60 26.57 -11.42
N ARG A 47 -26.30 25.58 -10.86
CA ARG A 47 -25.80 24.77 -9.73
C ARG A 47 -24.41 24.16 -10.03
N VAL A 48 -24.18 23.80 -11.29
CA VAL A 48 -22.89 23.27 -11.78
C VAL A 48 -21.82 24.35 -11.74
N GLN A 49 -22.08 25.53 -12.30
CA GLN A 49 -21.13 26.66 -12.28
C GLN A 49 -20.77 27.09 -10.85
N PHE A 50 -21.75 27.08 -9.93
CA PHE A 50 -21.47 27.35 -8.53
C PHE A 50 -20.56 26.28 -7.92
N SER A 51 -20.83 25.00 -8.17
CA SER A 51 -19.99 23.89 -7.68
C SER A 51 -18.56 23.97 -8.22
N GLU A 52 -18.40 24.25 -9.52
CA GLU A 52 -17.10 24.47 -10.15
C GLU A 52 -16.36 25.65 -9.54
N GLN A 53 -17.03 26.78 -9.28
CA GLN A 53 -16.40 27.93 -8.63
C GLN A 53 -15.93 27.61 -7.20
N GLN A 54 -16.72 26.88 -6.41
CA GLN A 54 -16.30 26.46 -5.07
C GLN A 54 -15.13 25.48 -5.15
N PHE A 55 -15.15 24.54 -6.08
CA PHE A 55 -14.05 23.62 -6.34
C PHE A 55 -12.77 24.38 -6.72
N MET A 56 -12.84 25.34 -7.64
CA MET A 56 -11.68 26.13 -8.05
C MET A 56 -11.15 27.03 -6.93
N LYS A 57 -12.02 27.58 -6.08
CA LYS A 57 -11.59 28.28 -4.85
C LYS A 57 -10.85 27.34 -3.89
N TRP A 58 -11.36 26.12 -3.71
CA TRP A 58 -10.70 25.10 -2.90
C TRP A 58 -9.36 24.69 -3.52
N VAL A 59 -9.27 24.45 -4.83
CA VAL A 59 -8.03 24.16 -5.55
C VAL A 59 -7.01 25.29 -5.37
N THR A 60 -7.44 26.54 -5.50
CA THR A 60 -6.57 27.71 -5.32
C THR A 60 -6.08 27.81 -3.88
N PHE A 61 -6.97 27.62 -2.91
CA PHE A 61 -6.62 27.61 -1.48
C PHE A 61 -5.63 26.49 -1.17
N VAL A 62 -5.96 25.25 -1.53
CA VAL A 62 -5.10 24.09 -1.32
C VAL A 62 -3.77 24.32 -2.01
N GLY A 63 -3.73 24.70 -3.28
CA GLY A 63 -2.49 25.00 -4.02
C GLY A 63 -1.64 26.13 -3.40
N SER A 64 -2.27 27.08 -2.68
CA SER A 64 -1.57 28.15 -1.96
C SER A 64 -0.93 27.71 -0.64
N LEU A 65 -1.34 26.56 -0.08
CA LEU A 65 -0.73 26.03 1.13
C LEU A 65 0.72 25.65 0.86
N LYS A 66 1.60 25.90 1.84
CA LYS A 66 2.99 25.41 1.79
C LYS A 66 2.98 23.89 1.98
N HIS A 67 2.74 23.17 0.89
CA HIS A 67 2.88 21.73 0.88
C HIS A 67 4.33 21.34 1.12
N SER A 68 4.53 20.27 1.89
CA SER A 68 5.80 19.56 1.90
C SER A 68 6.05 19.03 0.50
N VAL A 69 6.79 19.79 -0.30
CA VAL A 69 7.35 19.27 -1.55
C VAL A 69 8.28 18.12 -1.20
N PHE A 70 8.16 16.99 -1.89
CA PHE A 70 9.14 15.92 -1.82
C PHE A 70 10.50 16.51 -2.16
N LYS A 71 11.30 16.80 -1.13
CA LYS A 71 12.67 17.24 -1.33
C LYS A 71 13.46 16.04 -1.83
N ALA A 72 14.39 16.27 -2.76
CA ALA A 72 15.34 15.25 -3.15
C ALA A 72 15.94 14.62 -1.89
N ALA A 73 15.80 13.30 -1.74
CA ALA A 73 16.31 12.57 -0.59
C ALA A 73 17.84 12.71 -0.59
N LYS A 74 18.38 13.56 0.29
CA LYS A 74 19.82 13.78 0.43
C LYS A 74 20.50 12.71 1.29
N ASN A 75 19.72 11.92 2.02
CA ASN A 75 20.23 10.85 2.86
C ASN A 75 20.73 9.72 1.96
N LYS A 76 22.05 9.52 1.94
CA LYS A 76 22.65 8.30 1.38
C LYS A 76 22.32 7.16 2.35
N ILE A 77 21.61 6.15 1.85
CA ILE A 77 21.35 4.91 2.61
C ILE A 77 22.64 4.09 2.58
N PHE A 78 23.33 4.00 3.71
CA PHE A 78 24.43 3.05 3.88
C PHE A 78 23.84 1.76 4.44
N PRO A 79 23.90 0.63 3.71
CA PRO A 79 23.52 -0.65 4.29
C PRO A 79 24.50 -1.02 5.39
N SER A 80 24.01 -1.63 6.46
CA SER A 80 24.90 -2.18 7.49
C SER A 80 25.61 -3.44 6.96
N TYR A 81 24.89 -4.30 6.24
CA TYR A 81 25.47 -5.42 5.52
C TYR A 81 24.53 -5.90 4.39
N THR A 82 25.05 -6.81 3.56
CA THR A 82 24.32 -7.43 2.44
C THR A 82 24.32 -8.94 2.60
N LEU A 83 23.18 -9.58 2.33
CA LEU A 83 23.04 -11.02 2.16
C LEU A 83 22.73 -11.34 0.69
N ILE A 84 23.22 -12.46 0.19
CA ILE A 84 22.99 -12.93 -1.17
C ILE A 84 22.12 -14.18 -1.14
N VAL A 85 21.01 -14.15 -1.85
CA VAL A 85 20.14 -15.31 -2.08
C VAL A 85 20.36 -15.82 -3.49
N ALA A 86 20.77 -17.07 -3.65
CA ALA A 86 21.01 -17.70 -4.94
C ALA A 86 20.57 -19.17 -4.92
N LYS A 87 19.89 -19.63 -5.97
CA LYS A 87 19.44 -21.04 -6.06
C LYS A 87 20.61 -22.03 -6.02
N ASN A 88 21.78 -21.63 -6.52
CA ASN A 88 23.00 -22.41 -6.38
C ASN A 88 23.63 -22.12 -5.00
N PRO A 89 23.77 -23.13 -4.12
CA PRO A 89 24.33 -22.96 -2.78
C PRO A 89 25.75 -22.38 -2.76
N SER A 90 26.54 -22.55 -3.82
CA SER A 90 27.90 -21.98 -3.89
C SER A 90 27.95 -20.52 -4.36
N ALA A 91 26.80 -19.92 -4.71
CA ALA A 91 26.71 -18.59 -5.31
C ALA A 91 26.00 -17.54 -4.41
N GLY A 92 25.61 -17.90 -3.19
CA GLY A 92 24.94 -17.03 -2.23
C GLY A 92 25.05 -17.56 -0.80
N ASP A 93 24.69 -16.71 0.15
CA ASP A 93 24.65 -17.04 1.58
C ASP A 93 23.45 -17.95 1.91
N PHE A 94 22.37 -17.84 1.14
CA PHE A 94 21.14 -18.62 1.29
C PHE A 94 20.58 -19.08 -0.05
N THR A 95 19.81 -20.16 -0.03
CA THR A 95 19.14 -20.69 -1.25
C THR A 95 17.71 -20.19 -1.42
N THR A 96 17.08 -19.78 -0.32
CA THR A 96 15.71 -19.25 -0.28
C THR A 96 15.69 -17.83 0.30
N ILE A 97 14.64 -17.08 -0.03
CA ILE A 97 14.42 -15.72 0.48
C ILE A 97 14.02 -15.80 1.96
N GLN A 98 13.18 -16.77 2.34
CA GLN A 98 12.73 -16.92 3.72
C GLN A 98 13.89 -17.24 4.67
N GLU A 99 14.84 -18.10 4.30
CA GLU A 99 16.02 -18.38 5.14
C GLU A 99 16.87 -17.12 5.41
N ALA A 100 17.07 -16.27 4.39
CA ALA A 100 17.81 -15.02 4.56
C ALA A 100 17.09 -14.01 5.47
N ILE A 101 15.75 -14.02 5.48
CA ILE A 101 14.96 -13.24 6.45
C ILE A 101 15.08 -13.86 7.84
N ASP A 102 15.08 -15.18 7.95
CA ASP A 102 15.11 -15.91 9.21
C ASP A 102 16.47 -15.87 9.91
N SER A 103 17.56 -15.64 9.18
CA SER A 103 18.89 -15.40 9.75
C SER A 103 19.05 -14.05 10.43
N LEU A 104 18.13 -13.09 10.19
CA LEU A 104 18.17 -11.78 10.82
C LEU A 104 17.78 -11.87 12.31
N PRO A 105 18.31 -10.98 13.17
CA PRO A 105 17.88 -10.92 14.57
C PRO A 105 16.36 -10.72 14.67
N PHE A 106 15.77 -11.24 15.75
CA PHE A 106 14.34 -11.12 16.03
C PHE A 106 13.85 -9.66 15.95
N ILE A 107 14.67 -8.73 16.46
CA ILE A 107 14.49 -7.29 16.28
C ILE A 107 15.61 -6.79 15.36
N ASN A 108 15.26 -6.31 14.16
CA ASN A 108 16.21 -5.68 13.26
C ASN A 108 16.09 -4.15 13.31
N LEU A 109 17.19 -3.49 13.69
CA LEU A 109 17.25 -2.03 13.84
C LEU A 109 18.08 -1.36 12.74
N VAL A 110 18.66 -2.15 11.83
CA VAL A 110 19.61 -1.66 10.83
C VAL A 110 19.19 -2.03 9.42
N ARG A 111 19.61 -1.23 8.43
CA ARG A 111 19.30 -1.51 7.02
C ARG A 111 20.08 -2.72 6.53
N VAL A 112 19.37 -3.78 6.15
CA VAL A 112 19.94 -4.98 5.53
C VAL A 112 19.49 -5.06 4.07
N ILE A 113 20.43 -5.28 3.16
CA ILE A 113 20.12 -5.53 1.75
C ILE A 113 20.17 -7.04 1.50
N ILE A 114 19.08 -7.62 1.04
CA ILE A 114 19.01 -8.99 0.57
C ILE A 114 18.99 -8.94 -0.96
N LYS A 115 20.14 -9.27 -1.57
CA LYS A 115 20.31 -9.34 -3.03
C LYS A 115 19.90 -10.72 -3.52
N ILE A 116 18.88 -10.76 -4.36
CA ILE A 116 18.31 -12.01 -4.88
C ILE A 116 18.79 -12.16 -6.32
N ARG A 117 19.54 -13.23 -6.59
CA ARG A 117 20.04 -13.54 -7.94
C ARG A 117 18.88 -13.85 -8.89
N ALA A 118 19.19 -13.90 -10.20
CA ALA A 118 18.22 -14.29 -11.20
C ALA A 118 17.74 -15.73 -10.92
N GLY A 119 16.43 -15.94 -11.08
CA GLY A 119 15.80 -17.23 -10.85
C GLY A 119 14.32 -17.11 -10.49
N VAL A 120 13.63 -18.24 -10.61
CA VAL A 120 12.28 -18.43 -10.07
C VAL A 120 12.39 -19.12 -8.71
N TYR A 121 11.91 -18.43 -7.69
CA TYR A 121 11.86 -18.83 -6.29
C TYR A 121 10.41 -19.21 -5.96
N LYS A 122 10.16 -20.52 -5.86
CA LYS A 122 8.83 -21.06 -5.55
C LYS A 122 8.70 -21.26 -4.05
N GLU A 123 8.40 -20.19 -3.34
CA GLU A 123 8.30 -20.16 -1.88
C GLU A 123 7.26 -19.12 -1.45
N LYS A 124 6.71 -19.32 -0.26
CA LYS A 124 5.85 -18.34 0.40
C LYS A 124 6.69 -17.59 1.42
N VAL A 125 6.72 -16.26 1.32
CA VAL A 125 7.62 -15.41 2.11
C VAL A 125 6.81 -14.55 3.07
N ASN A 126 7.25 -14.47 4.33
CA ASN A 126 6.67 -13.61 5.35
C ASN A 126 7.76 -12.84 6.10
N ILE A 127 7.71 -11.51 6.04
CA ILE A 127 8.54 -10.62 6.86
C ILE A 127 7.77 -10.27 8.14
N PRO A 128 8.20 -10.75 9.33
CA PRO A 128 7.54 -10.47 10.60
C PRO A 128 7.67 -8.99 11.00
N PRO A 129 6.78 -8.46 11.85
CA PRO A 129 6.74 -7.03 12.19
C PRO A 129 8.03 -6.43 12.74
N LEU A 130 8.83 -7.21 13.47
CA LEU A 130 10.04 -6.74 14.13
C LEU A 130 11.30 -6.80 13.26
N LYS A 131 11.18 -7.21 11.98
CA LYS A 131 12.29 -7.25 11.03
C LYS A 131 12.30 -6.03 10.09
N SER A 132 12.35 -4.84 10.68
CA SER A 132 12.29 -3.54 9.97
C SER A 132 13.50 -3.32 9.07
N PHE A 133 13.45 -2.30 8.20
CA PHE A 133 14.60 -1.85 7.41
C PHE A 133 15.21 -2.88 6.44
N ILE A 134 14.42 -3.84 5.95
CA ILE A 134 14.86 -4.77 4.92
C ILE A 134 14.73 -4.13 3.53
N THR A 135 15.76 -4.28 2.70
CA THR A 135 15.72 -3.99 1.26
C THR A 135 15.90 -5.27 0.47
N MET A 136 14.91 -5.62 -0.35
CA MET A 136 14.97 -6.72 -1.31
C MET A 136 15.38 -6.17 -2.67
N GLU A 137 16.47 -6.67 -3.24
CA GLU A 137 17.01 -6.22 -4.53
C GLU A 137 17.17 -7.41 -5.47
N GLY A 138 16.30 -7.53 -6.47
CA GLY A 138 16.42 -8.54 -7.52
C GLY A 138 17.42 -8.16 -8.60
N ALA A 139 17.83 -9.14 -9.41
CA ALA A 139 18.73 -8.95 -10.56
C ALA A 139 18.03 -8.35 -11.79
N GLY A 140 16.82 -7.79 -11.63
CA GLY A 140 15.92 -7.38 -12.72
C GLY A 140 14.56 -8.03 -12.53
N ALA A 141 13.48 -7.26 -12.69
CA ALA A 141 12.15 -7.77 -12.39
C ALA A 141 11.73 -8.92 -13.34
N ASP A 142 12.23 -8.92 -14.58
CA ASP A 142 12.04 -10.04 -15.52
C ASP A 142 12.87 -11.28 -15.19
N ASN A 143 13.91 -11.14 -14.37
CA ASN A 143 14.89 -12.19 -14.10
C ASN A 143 14.75 -12.80 -12.70
N THR A 144 14.19 -12.06 -11.74
CA THR A 144 14.02 -12.50 -10.35
C THR A 144 12.54 -12.53 -10.00
N ILE A 145 11.98 -13.73 -9.83
CA ILE A 145 10.55 -13.95 -9.62
C ILE A 145 10.36 -14.78 -8.35
N VAL A 146 9.62 -14.25 -7.37
CA VAL A 146 9.09 -15.03 -6.25
C VAL A 146 7.64 -15.38 -6.54
N GLN A 147 7.29 -16.65 -6.43
CA GLN A 147 5.96 -17.13 -6.78
C GLN A 147 5.39 -18.20 -5.85
N TRP A 148 4.10 -18.10 -5.59
CA TRP A 148 3.29 -19.10 -4.90
C TRP A 148 1.89 -19.14 -5.51
N GLY A 149 1.02 -20.06 -5.08
CA GLY A 149 -0.25 -20.36 -5.77
C GLY A 149 -1.47 -20.49 -4.84
N ASP A 150 -1.44 -19.85 -3.67
CA ASP A 150 -2.57 -19.91 -2.74
C ASP A 150 -3.73 -19.02 -3.20
N THR A 151 -4.94 -19.49 -2.96
CA THR A 151 -6.18 -18.72 -3.05
C THR A 151 -6.80 -18.59 -1.67
N ALA A 152 -7.78 -17.70 -1.49
CA ALA A 152 -8.52 -17.59 -0.24
C ALA A 152 -9.18 -18.92 0.19
N GLN A 153 -9.55 -19.78 -0.77
CA GLN A 153 -10.12 -21.10 -0.52
C GLN A 153 -9.07 -22.17 -0.18
N THR A 154 -7.78 -21.92 -0.39
CA THR A 154 -6.73 -22.92 -0.08
C THR A 154 -6.84 -23.31 1.41
N PRO A 155 -6.83 -24.61 1.74
CA PRO A 155 -6.90 -25.06 3.13
C PRO A 155 -5.73 -24.50 3.95
N GLY A 156 -6.05 -23.85 5.06
CA GLY A 156 -5.10 -23.44 6.09
C GLY A 156 -4.75 -24.58 7.04
N ALA A 157 -3.99 -24.26 8.08
CA ALA A 157 -3.41 -25.25 8.99
C ALA A 157 -4.43 -26.17 9.72
N ARG A 158 -5.69 -25.76 9.87
CA ARG A 158 -6.76 -26.59 10.48
C ARG A 158 -7.83 -27.01 9.46
N GLY A 159 -7.50 -26.97 8.17
CA GLY A 159 -8.38 -27.38 7.07
C GLY A 159 -9.40 -26.32 6.59
N GLN A 160 -9.58 -25.22 7.33
CA GLN A 160 -10.46 -24.11 6.94
C GLN A 160 -9.85 -23.27 5.79
N PRO A 161 -10.66 -22.59 4.97
CA PRO A 161 -10.15 -21.61 4.00
C PRO A 161 -9.23 -20.58 4.67
N MET A 162 -8.03 -20.38 4.13
CA MET A 162 -7.04 -19.47 4.74
C MET A 162 -7.42 -17.98 4.60
N GLY A 163 -8.32 -17.67 3.68
CA GLY A 163 -8.79 -16.32 3.39
C GLY A 163 -7.80 -15.49 2.57
N THR A 164 -8.27 -14.37 2.02
CA THR A 164 -7.49 -13.48 1.16
C THR A 164 -6.21 -12.97 1.83
N TYR A 165 -6.28 -12.61 3.12
CA TYR A 165 -5.12 -12.09 3.85
C TYR A 165 -3.93 -13.07 3.85
N SER A 166 -4.23 -14.36 3.99
CA SER A 166 -3.23 -15.41 4.10
C SER A 166 -2.82 -15.99 2.75
N SER A 167 -3.50 -15.65 1.65
CA SER A 167 -3.16 -16.17 0.30
C SER A 167 -1.94 -15.50 -0.33
N ALA A 168 -1.40 -14.45 0.31
CA ALA A 168 -0.23 -13.71 -0.16
C ALA A 168 0.98 -14.61 -0.41
N THR A 169 1.52 -14.56 -1.63
CA THR A 169 2.83 -15.14 -1.96
C THR A 169 3.94 -14.49 -1.15
N PHE A 170 3.91 -13.16 -1.06
CA PHE A 170 4.87 -12.37 -0.30
C PHE A 170 4.14 -11.43 0.66
N ALA A 171 4.31 -11.65 1.96
CA ALA A 171 3.69 -10.87 3.02
C ALA A 171 4.72 -10.01 3.75
N VAL A 172 4.55 -8.69 3.73
CA VAL A 172 5.38 -7.74 4.47
C VAL A 172 4.57 -7.16 5.61
N ASN A 173 5.03 -7.35 6.85
CA ASN A 173 4.38 -6.80 8.04
C ASN A 173 5.29 -5.84 8.81
N SER A 174 6.41 -5.42 8.21
CA SER A 174 7.45 -4.63 8.88
C SER A 174 7.76 -3.31 8.17
N PRO A 175 7.96 -2.20 8.92
CA PRO A 175 8.11 -0.87 8.33
C PRO A 175 9.48 -0.65 7.68
N PHE A 176 9.57 0.42 6.88
CA PHE A 176 10.79 0.83 6.16
C PHE A 176 11.28 -0.18 5.11
N PHE A 177 10.40 -1.08 4.67
CA PHE A 177 10.66 -2.06 3.63
C PHE A 177 10.89 -1.40 2.27
N VAL A 178 11.86 -1.91 1.51
CA VAL A 178 12.08 -1.50 0.13
C VAL A 178 12.20 -2.73 -0.75
N ALA A 179 11.52 -2.75 -1.89
CA ALA A 179 11.75 -3.73 -2.95
C ALA A 179 12.21 -3.03 -4.23
N LYS A 180 13.17 -3.64 -4.92
CA LYS A 180 13.74 -3.16 -6.18
C LYS A 180 13.83 -4.30 -7.18
N ASN A 181 13.39 -4.05 -8.42
CA ASN A 181 13.70 -4.89 -9.58
C ASN A 181 13.43 -6.39 -9.35
N ILE A 182 12.26 -6.71 -8.78
CA ILE A 182 11.82 -8.08 -8.47
C ILE A 182 10.33 -8.23 -8.81
N THR A 183 9.95 -9.42 -9.25
CA THR A 183 8.55 -9.80 -9.50
C THR A 183 7.97 -10.60 -8.35
N PHE A 184 6.81 -10.19 -7.86
CA PHE A 184 5.95 -10.94 -6.95
C PHE A 184 4.79 -11.51 -7.74
N LYS A 185 4.59 -12.84 -7.70
CA LYS A 185 3.58 -13.51 -8.52
C LYS A 185 2.73 -14.47 -7.72
N ASN A 186 1.41 -14.35 -7.84
CA ASN A 186 0.51 -15.45 -7.51
C ASN A 186 0.18 -16.22 -8.80
N THR A 187 0.35 -17.53 -8.78
CA THR A 187 0.15 -18.41 -9.94
C THR A 187 -1.28 -18.95 -10.06
N ALA A 188 -2.19 -18.58 -9.16
CA ALA A 188 -3.59 -18.97 -9.27
C ALA A 188 -4.17 -18.50 -10.62
N PRO A 189 -4.95 -19.33 -11.31
CA PRO A 189 -5.52 -18.97 -12.60
C PRO A 189 -6.57 -17.87 -12.46
N LEU A 190 -6.84 -17.19 -13.57
CA LEU A 190 -7.95 -16.25 -13.65
C LEU A 190 -9.26 -16.94 -13.23
N PRO A 191 -10.01 -16.40 -12.25
CA PRO A 191 -11.25 -17.03 -11.81
C PRO A 191 -12.35 -16.90 -12.87
N ALA A 192 -13.21 -17.91 -12.96
CA ALA A 192 -14.45 -17.79 -13.70
C ALA A 192 -15.36 -16.71 -13.06
N PRO A 193 -16.19 -16.01 -13.83
CA PRO A 193 -17.14 -15.04 -13.29
C PRO A 193 -18.01 -15.64 -12.17
N GLY A 194 -18.09 -14.95 -11.04
CA GLY A 194 -18.87 -15.38 -9.88
C GLY A 194 -18.23 -16.48 -9.01
N ALA A 195 -17.02 -16.94 -9.34
CA ALA A 195 -16.33 -17.93 -8.52
C ALA A 195 -16.02 -17.41 -7.11
N MET A 196 -16.39 -18.19 -6.09
CA MET A 196 -16.12 -17.84 -4.69
C MET A 196 -14.75 -18.34 -4.23
N GLY A 197 -14.10 -17.57 -3.35
CA GLY A 197 -12.85 -17.96 -2.69
C GLY A 197 -11.61 -17.97 -3.59
N LYS A 198 -11.67 -17.32 -4.76
CA LYS A 198 -10.57 -17.32 -5.75
C LYS A 198 -9.61 -16.12 -5.65
N GLN A 199 -9.79 -15.25 -4.65
CA GLN A 199 -8.85 -14.16 -4.35
C GLN A 199 -7.44 -14.72 -4.13
N ALA A 200 -6.44 -14.16 -4.79
CA ALA A 200 -5.10 -14.74 -4.83
C ALA A 200 -4.01 -13.66 -4.85
N VAL A 201 -3.51 -13.34 -3.65
CA VAL A 201 -2.62 -12.20 -3.45
C VAL A 201 -1.18 -12.54 -3.87
N ALA A 202 -0.58 -11.70 -4.71
CA ALA A 202 0.83 -11.78 -5.08
C ALA A 202 1.72 -11.11 -4.03
N LEU A 203 1.35 -9.89 -3.60
CA LEU A 203 2.01 -9.22 -2.50
C LEU A 203 1.00 -8.56 -1.57
N ARG A 204 1.22 -8.72 -0.26
CA ARG A 204 0.54 -7.95 0.78
C ARG A 204 1.54 -7.10 1.54
N ILE A 205 1.24 -5.82 1.71
CA ILE A 205 1.99 -4.89 2.57
C ILE A 205 1.09 -4.35 3.69
N SER A 206 1.45 -4.71 4.92
CA SER A 206 0.77 -4.33 6.17
C SER A 206 1.76 -3.60 7.09
N ALA A 207 2.39 -2.53 6.62
CA ALA A 207 3.38 -1.80 7.41
C ALA A 207 3.67 -0.40 6.86
N ASP A 208 4.12 0.50 7.71
CA ASP A 208 4.31 1.89 7.30
C ASP A 208 5.66 2.16 6.60
N THR A 209 5.67 3.17 5.73
CA THR A 209 6.86 3.67 5.02
C THR A 209 7.53 2.60 4.14
N ALA A 210 6.79 2.02 3.19
CA ALA A 210 7.35 1.07 2.23
C ALA A 210 7.56 1.69 0.84
N ALA A 211 8.55 1.21 0.08
CA ALA A 211 8.76 1.62 -1.30
C ALA A 211 9.02 0.43 -2.24
N PHE A 212 8.47 0.50 -3.44
CA PHE A 212 8.61 -0.50 -4.50
C PHE A 212 9.06 0.21 -5.78
N LEU A 213 10.21 -0.18 -6.34
CA LEU A 213 10.85 0.53 -7.44
C LEU A 213 11.18 -0.45 -8.56
N GLY A 214 10.57 -0.28 -9.74
CA GLY A 214 10.79 -1.18 -10.87
C GLY A 214 10.33 -2.61 -10.61
N CYS A 215 9.37 -2.82 -9.70
CA CYS A 215 8.84 -4.14 -9.36
C CYS A 215 7.70 -4.55 -10.30
N LYS A 216 7.44 -5.87 -10.40
CA LYS A 216 6.21 -6.38 -11.01
C LYS A 216 5.34 -7.11 -9.99
N PHE A 217 4.04 -6.95 -10.11
CA PHE A 217 3.02 -7.61 -9.30
C PHE A 217 2.08 -8.34 -10.26
N LEU A 218 2.15 -9.67 -10.26
CA LEU A 218 1.45 -10.50 -11.24
C LEU A 218 0.44 -11.40 -10.54
N GLY A 219 -0.82 -11.31 -10.93
CA GLY A 219 -1.90 -12.10 -10.37
C GLY A 219 -3.18 -11.92 -11.18
N ALA A 220 -4.29 -12.35 -10.61
CA ALA A 220 -5.61 -12.25 -11.21
C ALA A 220 -6.52 -11.38 -10.32
N GLN A 221 -7.37 -12.03 -9.52
CA GLN A 221 -8.17 -11.33 -8.51
C GLN A 221 -7.33 -11.03 -7.27
N ASP A 222 -7.41 -9.79 -6.77
CA ASP A 222 -6.76 -9.33 -5.55
C ASP A 222 -5.21 -9.41 -5.59
N THR A 223 -4.57 -9.07 -6.73
CA THR A 223 -3.11 -9.18 -6.94
C THR A 223 -2.27 -8.46 -5.88
N LEU A 224 -2.51 -7.16 -5.67
CA LEU A 224 -1.75 -6.31 -4.75
C LEU A 224 -2.66 -5.90 -3.58
N TYR A 225 -2.39 -6.49 -2.42
CA TYR A 225 -3.06 -6.12 -1.18
C TYR A 225 -2.27 -5.02 -0.46
N ASP A 226 -2.55 -3.79 -0.86
CA ASP A 226 -2.04 -2.55 -0.29
C ASP A 226 -2.75 -2.22 1.04
N HIS A 227 -2.55 -3.09 2.03
CA HIS A 227 -3.44 -3.28 3.16
C HIS A 227 -3.48 -2.06 4.10
N VAL A 228 -2.36 -1.67 4.70
CA VAL A 228 -2.28 -0.56 5.65
C VAL A 228 -0.87 0.00 5.73
N GLY A 229 -0.75 1.34 5.82
CA GLY A 229 0.52 2.06 5.87
C GLY A 229 0.67 3.08 4.74
N ARG A 230 1.81 3.79 4.72
CA ARG A 230 2.18 4.71 3.65
C ARG A 230 3.12 4.02 2.67
N HIS A 231 2.73 3.93 1.40
CA HIS A 231 3.52 3.21 0.40
C HIS A 231 3.77 4.04 -0.85
N TYR A 232 4.93 3.81 -1.47
CA TYR A 232 5.32 4.45 -2.71
C TYR A 232 5.70 3.41 -3.75
N TYR A 233 5.01 3.42 -4.88
CA TYR A 233 5.25 2.54 -6.01
C TYR A 233 5.75 3.40 -7.17
N LYS A 234 6.95 3.12 -7.67
CA LYS A 234 7.55 3.88 -8.76
C LYS A 234 7.99 2.96 -9.88
N ASP A 235 7.60 3.30 -11.12
CA ASP A 235 8.01 2.59 -12.33
C ASP A 235 7.67 1.08 -12.25
N CYS A 236 6.59 0.74 -11.54
CA CYS A 236 6.15 -0.64 -11.33
C CYS A 236 5.17 -1.10 -12.41
N TYR A 237 5.12 -2.41 -12.66
CA TYR A 237 4.09 -3.06 -13.46
C TYR A 237 3.13 -3.83 -12.55
N ILE A 238 1.82 -3.61 -12.67
CA ILE A 238 0.81 -4.27 -11.84
C ILE A 238 -0.25 -4.87 -12.75
N GLU A 239 -0.47 -6.19 -12.64
CA GLU A 239 -1.39 -6.94 -13.49
C GLU A 239 -2.47 -7.67 -12.68
N GLY A 240 -3.71 -7.62 -13.16
CA GLY A 240 -4.79 -8.42 -12.58
C GLY A 240 -6.13 -8.18 -13.26
N SER A 241 -7.21 -8.68 -12.65
CA SER A 241 -8.54 -8.66 -13.24
C SER A 241 -9.56 -7.91 -12.38
N VAL A 242 -9.90 -8.47 -11.23
CA VAL A 242 -10.90 -7.92 -10.30
C VAL A 242 -10.20 -7.46 -9.04
N ASP A 243 -10.46 -6.21 -8.65
CA ASP A 243 -9.98 -5.57 -7.42
C ASP A 243 -8.47 -5.72 -7.22
N PHE A 244 -7.71 -5.71 -8.31
CA PHE A 244 -6.32 -6.19 -8.27
C PHE A 244 -5.34 -5.23 -7.61
N ILE A 245 -5.77 -4.01 -7.28
CA ILE A 245 -5.15 -3.12 -6.28
C ILE A 245 -6.19 -2.78 -5.21
N PHE A 246 -6.05 -3.32 -4.02
CA PHE A 246 -7.06 -3.17 -2.96
C PHE A 246 -6.44 -3.02 -1.57
N GLY A 247 -7.23 -2.52 -0.62
CA GLY A 247 -6.78 -2.25 0.75
C GLY A 247 -7.10 -0.84 1.21
N ASN A 248 -6.48 -0.43 2.33
CA ASN A 248 -6.68 0.88 2.94
C ASN A 248 -5.35 1.64 3.15
N GLY A 249 -4.34 1.38 2.31
CA GLY A 249 -3.10 2.14 2.31
C GLY A 249 -3.28 3.63 1.96
N LEU A 250 -2.32 4.46 2.38
CA LEU A 250 -2.08 5.79 1.82
C LEU A 250 -0.95 5.67 0.81
N SER A 251 -1.30 5.55 -0.48
CA SER A 251 -0.35 5.10 -1.48
C SER A 251 -0.29 5.99 -2.70
N LEU A 252 0.95 6.24 -3.13
CA LEU A 252 1.26 6.92 -4.38
C LEU A 252 1.88 5.92 -5.37
N PHE A 253 1.24 5.79 -6.52
CA PHE A 253 1.71 5.06 -7.69
C PHE A 253 2.15 6.11 -8.71
N GLU A 254 3.45 6.17 -8.99
CA GLU A 254 4.04 7.15 -9.91
C GLU A 254 4.71 6.42 -11.08
N GLY A 255 4.40 6.81 -12.32
CA GLY A 255 5.03 6.22 -13.51
C GLY A 255 4.71 4.74 -13.70
N CYS A 256 3.70 4.20 -13.00
CA CYS A 256 3.38 2.78 -13.03
C CYS A 256 2.56 2.39 -14.27
N HIS A 257 2.76 1.18 -14.74
CA HIS A 257 1.94 0.54 -15.77
C HIS A 257 0.98 -0.45 -15.11
N VAL A 258 -0.31 -0.14 -15.18
CA VAL A 258 -1.39 -0.94 -14.64
C VAL A 258 -2.09 -1.66 -15.80
N HIS A 259 -2.08 -2.99 -15.79
CA HIS A 259 -2.53 -3.82 -16.92
C HIS A 259 -3.65 -4.78 -16.50
N ALA A 260 -4.84 -4.59 -17.06
CA ALA A 260 -5.97 -5.46 -16.81
C ALA A 260 -5.92 -6.71 -17.71
N ILE A 261 -6.14 -7.88 -17.12
CA ILE A 261 -6.28 -9.17 -17.83
C ILE A 261 -7.69 -9.75 -17.64
N ALA A 262 -8.70 -8.87 -17.54
CA ALA A 262 -10.08 -9.28 -17.38
C ALA A 262 -10.62 -9.91 -18.68
N GLN A 263 -11.39 -11.00 -18.55
CA GLN A 263 -12.07 -11.63 -19.70
C GLN A 263 -13.35 -10.89 -20.11
N PHE A 264 -14.13 -10.43 -19.12
CA PHE A 264 -15.42 -9.77 -19.36
C PHE A 264 -15.43 -8.40 -18.71
N THR A 265 -15.50 -8.38 -17.38
CA THR A 265 -15.51 -7.16 -16.57
C THR A 265 -14.49 -7.29 -15.45
N GLY A 266 -13.70 -6.24 -15.25
CA GLY A 266 -12.73 -6.12 -14.18
C GLY A 266 -12.91 -4.84 -13.36
N ALA A 267 -12.10 -4.72 -12.33
CA ALA A 267 -11.97 -3.49 -11.56
C ALA A 267 -10.51 -3.29 -11.16
N LEU A 268 -9.99 -2.10 -11.45
CA LEU A 268 -8.60 -1.77 -11.16
C LEU A 268 -8.38 -1.62 -9.65
N THR A 269 -9.22 -0.83 -8.99
CA THR A 269 -9.11 -0.59 -7.54
C THR A 269 -10.29 -1.09 -6.73
N ALA A 270 -10.03 -1.48 -5.48
CA ALA A 270 -11.05 -1.63 -4.45
C ALA A 270 -10.54 -1.03 -3.14
N GLN A 271 -10.66 0.31 -3.02
CA GLN A 271 -10.13 1.04 -1.87
C GLN A 271 -11.12 0.98 -0.69
N GLY A 272 -10.61 0.62 0.48
CA GLY A 272 -11.36 0.21 1.68
C GLY A 272 -11.52 1.27 2.78
N ARG A 273 -11.34 2.56 2.48
CA ARG A 273 -11.44 3.64 3.48
C ARG A 273 -12.82 3.67 4.14
N SER A 274 -12.82 3.65 5.47
CA SER A 274 -14.04 3.44 6.27
C SER A 274 -14.55 4.70 6.95
N SER A 275 -13.81 5.81 6.93
CA SER A 275 -14.20 7.07 7.57
C SER A 275 -13.57 8.29 6.88
N LEU A 276 -14.25 9.44 6.93
CA LEU A 276 -13.70 10.74 6.52
C LEU A 276 -12.48 11.16 7.34
N LEU A 277 -12.31 10.63 8.55
CA LEU A 277 -11.18 10.93 9.44
C LEU A 277 -9.90 10.17 9.06
N GLU A 278 -10.02 9.09 8.29
CA GLU A 278 -8.85 8.37 7.79
C GLU A 278 -8.19 9.18 6.68
N ASP A 279 -6.88 9.34 6.72
CA ASP A 279 -6.13 9.97 5.63
C ASP A 279 -5.51 8.92 4.69
N THR A 280 -6.33 7.98 4.22
CA THR A 280 -5.91 6.88 3.34
C THR A 280 -6.48 7.06 1.93
N GLY A 281 -5.95 6.34 0.95
CA GLY A 281 -6.36 6.47 -0.44
C GLY A 281 -5.27 6.10 -1.43
N PHE A 282 -5.65 5.87 -2.67
CA PHE A 282 -4.72 5.55 -3.75
C PHE A 282 -4.62 6.72 -4.73
N SER A 283 -3.40 7.14 -5.06
CA SER A 283 -3.13 8.18 -6.05
C SER A 283 -2.26 7.61 -7.16
N PHE A 284 -2.71 7.71 -8.41
CA PHE A 284 -1.99 7.30 -9.61
C PHE A 284 -1.59 8.55 -10.38
N VAL A 285 -0.29 8.76 -10.58
CA VAL A 285 0.27 9.96 -11.20
C VAL A 285 1.22 9.57 -12.32
N ASN A 286 1.01 10.12 -13.53
CA ASN A 286 1.80 9.78 -14.72
C ASN A 286 1.81 8.27 -15.03
N CYS A 287 0.72 7.58 -14.71
CA CYS A 287 0.60 6.14 -14.93
C CYS A 287 0.03 5.83 -16.32
N LYS A 288 0.01 4.54 -16.67
CA LYS A 288 -0.68 4.00 -17.84
C LYS A 288 -1.64 2.90 -17.42
N VAL A 289 -2.90 3.00 -17.81
CA VAL A 289 -3.90 1.94 -17.66
C VAL A 289 -4.19 1.34 -19.04
N THR A 290 -4.02 0.03 -19.16
CA THR A 290 -4.21 -0.75 -20.40
C THR A 290 -4.79 -2.12 -20.06
N GLY A 291 -5.10 -2.94 -21.07
CA GLY A 291 -5.47 -4.33 -20.81
C GLY A 291 -6.57 -4.84 -21.72
N SER A 292 -7.30 -5.84 -21.22
CA SER A 292 -8.45 -6.46 -21.86
C SER A 292 -9.69 -6.42 -20.97
N GLY A 293 -10.85 -6.64 -21.59
CA GLY A 293 -12.16 -6.63 -20.93
C GLY A 293 -12.66 -5.21 -20.65
N ALA A 294 -13.89 -5.10 -20.16
CA ALA A 294 -14.44 -3.85 -19.68
C ALA A 294 -13.94 -3.57 -18.25
N LEU A 295 -13.37 -2.40 -18.00
CA LEU A 295 -12.69 -2.10 -16.73
C LEU A 295 -13.34 -0.93 -16.00
N TYR A 296 -13.72 -1.14 -14.74
CA TYR A 296 -13.94 -0.04 -13.80
C TYR A 296 -12.60 0.47 -13.26
N LEU A 297 -12.44 1.79 -13.12
CA LEU A 297 -11.31 2.40 -12.43
C LEU A 297 -11.26 1.98 -10.95
N GLY A 298 -12.42 1.72 -10.37
CA GLY A 298 -12.51 1.18 -9.04
C GLY A 298 -13.93 0.83 -8.62
N ARG A 299 -14.01 0.06 -7.54
CA ARG A 299 -15.23 -0.21 -6.82
C ARG A 299 -15.07 0.22 -5.36
N ALA A 300 -16.08 0.89 -4.81
CA ALA A 300 -16.03 1.45 -3.46
C ALA A 300 -16.20 0.36 -2.39
N TRP A 301 -15.13 -0.39 -2.08
CA TRP A 301 -15.16 -1.43 -1.05
C TRP A 301 -15.49 -0.85 0.33
N GLY A 302 -14.84 0.26 0.69
CA GLY A 302 -15.16 1.07 1.86
C GLY A 302 -16.17 2.18 1.55
N PRO A 303 -16.98 2.61 2.53
CA PRO A 303 -17.99 3.66 2.33
C PRO A 303 -17.41 5.06 2.04
N PHE A 304 -16.12 5.28 2.33
CA PHE A 304 -15.42 6.55 2.04
C PHE A 304 -14.24 6.34 1.09
N SER A 305 -14.38 5.37 0.18
CA SER A 305 -13.35 4.98 -0.79
C SER A 305 -12.74 6.19 -1.49
N ARG A 306 -11.40 6.26 -1.55
CA ARG A 306 -10.70 7.41 -2.14
C ARG A 306 -9.62 6.96 -3.11
N VAL A 307 -9.82 7.26 -4.39
CA VAL A 307 -8.89 6.94 -5.48
C VAL A 307 -8.80 8.13 -6.43
N VAL A 308 -7.58 8.52 -6.80
CA VAL A 308 -7.31 9.65 -7.70
C VAL A 308 -6.41 9.19 -8.84
N PHE A 309 -6.77 9.56 -10.07
CA PHE A 309 -5.91 9.41 -11.25
C PHE A 309 -5.59 10.79 -11.80
N ALA A 310 -4.31 11.11 -11.94
CA ALA A 310 -3.82 12.38 -12.48
C ALA A 310 -2.77 12.12 -13.57
N TYR A 311 -2.86 12.84 -14.69
CA TYR A 311 -1.94 12.71 -15.83
C TYR A 311 -1.74 11.27 -16.30
N THR A 312 -2.77 10.43 -16.15
CA THR A 312 -2.69 9.00 -16.41
C THR A 312 -3.34 8.71 -17.76
N TYR A 313 -2.61 8.01 -18.63
CA TYR A 313 -3.18 7.47 -19.87
C TYR A 313 -4.14 6.34 -19.52
N MET A 314 -5.32 6.33 -20.14
CA MET A 314 -6.31 5.26 -19.98
C MET A 314 -6.73 4.76 -21.36
N ASP A 315 -6.59 3.45 -21.57
CA ASP A 315 -7.02 2.79 -22.81
C ASP A 315 -8.54 2.74 -22.94
N ASN A 316 -9.06 2.41 -24.13
CA ASN A 316 -10.50 2.41 -24.41
C ASN A 316 -11.28 1.26 -23.73
N ILE A 317 -10.64 0.52 -22.84
CA ILE A 317 -11.25 -0.53 -22.00
C ILE A 317 -12.02 0.03 -20.81
N ILE A 318 -11.82 1.30 -20.46
CA ILE A 318 -12.50 1.91 -19.31
C ILE A 318 -13.98 2.06 -19.62
N ILE A 319 -14.82 1.51 -18.75
CA ILE A 319 -16.27 1.66 -18.83
C ILE A 319 -16.60 3.16 -18.72
N PRO A 320 -17.46 3.74 -19.58
CA PRO A 320 -17.75 5.18 -19.55
C PRO A 320 -18.26 5.72 -18.21
N LYS A 321 -18.95 4.89 -17.41
CA LYS A 321 -19.35 5.22 -16.04
C LYS A 321 -18.15 5.44 -15.10
N GLY A 322 -17.00 4.86 -15.41
CA GLY A 322 -15.74 4.96 -14.66
C GLY A 322 -15.70 4.11 -13.40
N TRP A 323 -16.74 4.20 -12.55
CA TRP A 323 -16.73 3.69 -11.18
C TRP A 323 -17.96 2.83 -10.86
N TYR A 324 -17.81 1.94 -9.89
CA TYR A 324 -18.90 1.11 -9.37
C TYR A 324 -19.09 1.32 -7.85
N ASN A 325 -20.29 1.68 -7.44
CA ASN A 325 -20.63 2.02 -6.05
C ASN A 325 -20.85 0.80 -5.14
N TRP A 326 -20.41 -0.39 -5.56
CA TRP A 326 -20.64 -1.65 -4.84
C TRP A 326 -22.12 -2.03 -4.64
N GLY A 327 -23.03 -1.46 -5.45
CA GLY A 327 -24.48 -1.65 -5.30
C GLY A 327 -25.12 -0.79 -4.21
N ASP A 328 -24.37 0.12 -3.59
CA ASP A 328 -24.83 1.02 -2.53
C ASP A 328 -24.79 2.47 -3.02
N PRO A 329 -25.95 3.10 -3.30
CA PRO A 329 -26.02 4.49 -3.77
C PRO A 329 -25.37 5.51 -2.82
N ASN A 330 -25.23 5.20 -1.53
CA ASN A 330 -24.59 6.10 -0.57
C ASN A 330 -23.07 6.23 -0.79
N ARG A 331 -22.48 5.40 -1.65
CA ARG A 331 -21.04 5.40 -1.98
C ARG A 331 -20.70 6.11 -3.28
N GLU A 332 -21.66 6.85 -3.87
CA GLU A 332 -21.44 7.65 -5.08
C GLU A 332 -20.89 9.06 -4.79
N LEU A 333 -20.85 9.47 -3.51
CA LEU A 333 -20.56 10.82 -3.06
C LEU A 333 -19.06 11.13 -2.89
#